data_AF-A0A2T4CMF6-F1
#
_entry.id   AF-A0A2T4CMF6-F1
#
_cell.length_a   1.000
_cell.length_b   1.000
_cell.length_c   1.000
_cell.angle_alpha   90.00
_cell.angle_beta   90.00
_cell.angle_gamma   90.00
#
_symmetry.space_group_name_H-M   'P 1'
#
loop_
_entity.id
_entity.type
_entity.pdbx_description
1 polymer ?
#
loop_
_entity_poly.entity_id
_entity_poly.type
_entity_poly.pdbx_seq_one_letter_code
_entity_poly.pdbx_strand_id
1 'polypeptide(L)'
;TVREALKEFASPLEEGKADILGLYMVTQLLEQGVLDEGQLEDYYTTFLAGIFRSVRFGASSAHGRANMVRFNYFAEAGAFTRNDQGQYAVNMDAMRTAMNDLSADILTLQGDGNYAGVSELFDTMGNVNPQLQADLDRLSAASIPVDITFTQGKKVLGLE
;
A
#
# COMPACT_ATOMS: atom_id res chain seq x y z
N THR A 1 14.95 -20.35 -3.14
CA THR A 1 14.88 -18.87 -3.03
C THR A 1 13.59 -18.46 -2.35
N VAL A 2 13.48 -17.23 -1.81
CA VAL A 2 12.22 -16.72 -1.21
C VAL A 2 11.05 -16.89 -2.17
N ARG A 3 11.26 -16.57 -3.44
CA ARG A 3 10.25 -16.73 -4.50
C ARG A 3 9.75 -18.18 -4.65
N GLU A 4 10.66 -19.15 -4.61
CA GLU A 4 10.29 -20.57 -4.70
C GLU A 4 9.53 -21.06 -3.47
N ALA A 5 9.87 -20.56 -2.28
CA ALA A 5 9.20 -20.93 -1.04
C ALA A 5 7.76 -20.36 -0.98
N LEU A 6 7.58 -19.11 -1.41
CA LEU A 6 6.30 -18.40 -1.27
C LEU A 6 5.37 -18.51 -2.48
N LYS A 7 5.85 -19.05 -3.61
CA LYS A 7 5.06 -19.38 -4.80
C LYS A 7 4.17 -18.21 -5.26
N GLU A 8 2.84 -18.38 -5.28
CA GLU A 8 1.87 -17.37 -5.71
C GLU A 8 1.90 -16.10 -4.86
N PHE A 9 2.36 -16.19 -3.61
CA PHE A 9 2.44 -15.06 -2.71
C PHE A 9 3.75 -14.29 -2.83
N ALA A 10 4.74 -14.82 -3.55
CA ALA A 10 6.05 -14.19 -3.66
C ALA A 10 5.97 -12.78 -4.24
N SER A 11 5.24 -12.61 -5.35
CA SER A 11 5.07 -11.30 -5.99
C SER A 11 4.28 -10.32 -5.12
N PRO A 12 3.05 -10.61 -4.66
CA PRO A 12 2.31 -9.64 -3.86
C PRO A 12 3.01 -9.30 -2.53
N LEU A 13 3.67 -10.26 -1.89
CA LEU A 13 4.41 -9.99 -0.66
C LEU A 13 5.65 -9.11 -0.91
N GLU A 14 6.36 -9.34 -2.02
CA GLU A 14 7.52 -8.50 -2.40
C GLU A 14 7.11 -7.06 -2.67
N GLU A 15 5.97 -6.85 -3.32
CA GLU A 15 5.41 -5.50 -3.53
C GLU A 15 5.00 -4.84 -2.21
N GLY A 16 4.36 -5.60 -1.33
CA GLY A 16 4.02 -5.14 0.03
C GLY A 16 5.27 -4.70 0.80
N LYS A 17 6.35 -5.48 0.71
CA LYS A 17 7.65 -5.16 1.31
C LYS A 17 8.25 -3.88 0.73
N ALA A 18 8.33 -3.77 -0.60
CA ALA A 18 8.98 -2.65 -1.27
C ALA A 18 8.32 -1.32 -0.89
N ASP A 19 7.00 -1.26 -0.90
CA ASP A 19 6.25 -0.06 -0.56
C ASP A 19 6.43 0.34 0.91
N ILE A 20 6.29 -0.61 1.85
CA ILE A 20 6.36 -0.28 3.28
C ILE A 20 7.79 0.05 3.73
N LEU A 21 8.78 -0.66 3.20
CA LEU A 21 10.18 -0.35 3.45
C LEU A 21 10.60 0.95 2.77
N GLY A 22 9.99 1.33 1.65
CA GLY A 22 10.16 2.66 1.06
C GLY A 22 9.79 3.76 2.06
N LEU A 23 8.63 3.64 2.70
CA LEU A 23 8.18 4.59 3.72
C LEU A 23 9.09 4.60 4.97
N TYR A 24 9.56 3.41 5.39
CA TYR A 24 10.56 3.28 6.47
C TYR A 24 11.85 4.01 6.11
N MET A 25 12.38 3.81 4.91
CA MET A 25 13.63 4.43 4.45
C MET A 25 13.50 5.95 4.35
N VAL A 26 12.40 6.48 3.80
CA VAL A 26 12.16 7.93 3.78
C VAL A 26 12.12 8.49 5.20
N THR A 27 11.46 7.78 6.14
CA THR A 27 11.44 8.17 7.55
C THR A 27 12.85 8.29 8.12
N GLN A 28 13.69 7.28 7.90
CA GLN A 28 15.08 7.28 8.38
C GLN A 28 15.94 8.36 7.74
N LEU A 29 15.77 8.62 6.44
CA LEU A 29 16.55 9.62 5.73
C LEU A 29 16.22 11.06 6.16
N LEU A 30 14.95 11.34 6.48
CA LEU A 30 14.55 12.64 7.06
C LEU A 30 15.13 12.81 8.47
N GLU A 31 15.04 11.80 9.32
CA GLU A 31 15.59 11.86 10.69
C GLU A 31 17.10 12.05 10.73
N GLN A 32 17.81 11.49 9.74
CA GLN A 32 19.25 11.66 9.59
C GLN A 32 19.63 12.99 8.94
N GLY A 33 18.66 13.78 8.47
CA GLY A 33 18.90 15.03 7.73
C GLY A 33 19.54 14.82 6.35
N VAL A 34 19.42 13.61 5.78
CA VAL A 34 19.87 13.30 4.40
C VAL A 34 18.84 13.80 3.39
N LEU A 35 17.55 13.66 3.72
CA LEU A 35 16.47 14.39 3.06
C LEU A 35 16.22 15.66 3.87
N ASP A 36 16.32 16.81 3.21
CA ASP A 36 16.15 18.15 3.78
C ASP A 36 14.88 18.86 3.29
N GLU A 37 14.14 18.25 2.36
CA GLU A 37 12.86 18.73 1.85
C GLU A 37 11.70 17.84 2.33
N GLY A 38 10.57 18.47 2.65
CA GLY A 38 9.35 17.80 3.12
C GLY A 38 9.35 17.52 4.63
N GLN A 39 8.23 17.00 5.11
CA GLN A 39 8.01 16.59 6.50
C GLN A 39 7.32 15.23 6.54
N LEU A 40 7.48 14.48 7.64
CA LEU A 40 6.97 13.11 7.76
C LEU A 40 5.46 13.01 7.51
N GLU A 41 4.71 14.03 7.92
CA GLU A 41 3.26 14.17 7.77
C GLU A 41 2.85 14.09 6.29
N ASP A 42 3.62 14.74 5.40
CA ASP A 42 3.34 14.75 3.97
C ASP A 42 3.53 13.36 3.37
N TYR A 43 4.59 12.66 3.77
CA TYR A 43 4.89 11.31 3.30
C TYR A 43 3.85 10.29 3.78
N TYR A 44 3.50 10.31 5.07
CA TYR A 44 2.55 9.36 5.64
C TYR A 44 1.14 9.58 5.08
N THR A 45 0.73 10.85 4.97
CA THR A 45 -0.59 11.20 4.39
C THR A 45 -0.67 10.81 2.92
N THR A 46 0.37 11.11 2.15
CA THR A 46 0.43 10.76 0.72
C THR A 46 0.48 9.25 0.52
N PHE A 47 1.21 8.52 1.37
CA PHE A 47 1.24 7.06 1.32
C PHE A 47 -0.15 6.47 1.56
N LEU A 48 -0.85 6.92 2.61
CA LEU A 48 -2.22 6.47 2.90
C LEU A 48 -3.18 6.79 1.73
N ALA A 49 -3.11 8.00 1.17
CA ALA A 49 -3.89 8.36 -0.02
C ALA A 49 -3.54 7.48 -1.23
N GLY A 50 -2.25 7.14 -1.40
CA GLY A 50 -1.73 6.27 -2.45
C GLY A 50 -2.29 4.85 -2.39
N ILE A 51 -2.58 4.32 -1.19
CA ILE A 51 -3.23 3.02 -1.03
C ILE A 51 -4.59 3.01 -1.72
N PHE A 52 -5.44 4.05 -1.53
CA PHE A 52 -6.74 4.12 -2.21
C PHE A 52 -6.60 4.12 -3.73
N ARG A 53 -5.60 4.82 -4.28
CA ARG A 53 -5.31 4.79 -5.73
C ARG A 53 -4.96 3.36 -6.18
N SER A 54 -4.05 2.70 -5.49
CA SER A 54 -3.57 1.36 -5.86
C SER A 54 -4.66 0.29 -5.77
N VAL A 55 -5.57 0.41 -4.80
CA VAL A 55 -6.65 -0.57 -4.58
C VAL A 55 -7.69 -0.52 -5.70
N ARG A 56 -7.82 0.62 -6.38
CA ARG A 56 -8.73 0.79 -7.52
C ARG A 56 -8.30 0.03 -8.77
N PHE A 57 -7.07 -0.49 -8.82
CA PHE A 57 -6.66 -1.48 -9.83
C PHE A 57 -7.29 -2.87 -9.60
N GLY A 58 -7.95 -3.07 -8.46
CA GLY A 58 -8.68 -4.28 -8.11
C GLY A 58 -7.89 -5.21 -7.20
N ALA A 59 -8.58 -5.74 -6.18
CA ALA A 59 -8.03 -6.69 -5.21
C ALA A 59 -7.74 -8.08 -5.81
N SER A 60 -8.04 -8.33 -7.08
CA SER A 60 -7.63 -9.54 -7.80
C SER A 60 -6.18 -9.47 -8.31
N SER A 61 -5.60 -8.27 -8.39
CA SER A 61 -4.20 -8.09 -8.75
C SER A 61 -3.28 -8.32 -7.54
N ALA A 62 -2.06 -8.83 -7.78
CA ALA A 62 -1.06 -9.01 -6.74
C ALA A 62 -0.78 -7.69 -5.98
N HIS A 63 -0.63 -6.60 -6.72
CA HIS A 63 -0.50 -5.24 -6.18
C HIS A 63 -1.70 -4.82 -5.33
N GLY A 64 -2.92 -5.07 -5.79
CA GLY A 64 -4.15 -4.76 -5.07
C GLY A 64 -4.23 -5.52 -3.74
N ARG A 65 -3.95 -6.83 -3.73
CA ARG A 65 -3.94 -7.64 -2.50
C ARG A 65 -2.90 -7.14 -1.49
N ALA A 66 -1.70 -6.79 -1.96
CA ALA A 66 -0.64 -6.27 -1.10
C ALA A 66 -1.01 -4.92 -0.46
N ASN A 67 -1.73 -4.06 -1.20
CA ASN A 67 -2.25 -2.80 -0.67
C ASN A 67 -3.40 -3.05 0.32
N MET A 68 -4.19 -4.11 0.15
CA MET A 68 -5.23 -4.49 1.12
C MET A 68 -4.66 -4.96 2.44
N VAL A 69 -3.61 -5.77 2.42
CA VAL A 69 -2.90 -6.16 3.65
C VAL A 69 -2.46 -4.91 4.41
N ARG A 70 -1.79 -3.96 3.73
CA ARG A 70 -1.36 -2.69 4.34
C ARG A 70 -2.52 -1.87 4.91
N PHE A 71 -3.57 -1.66 4.11
CA PHE A 71 -4.73 -0.88 4.55
C PHE A 71 -5.37 -1.47 5.81
N ASN A 72 -5.64 -2.77 5.81
CA ASN A 72 -6.30 -3.45 6.91
C ASN A 72 -5.40 -3.52 8.14
N TYR A 73 -4.10 -3.78 7.97
CA TYR A 73 -3.13 -3.74 9.07
C TYR A 73 -3.08 -2.35 9.73
N PHE A 74 -3.02 -1.28 8.93
CA PHE A 74 -3.06 0.09 9.44
C PHE A 74 -4.37 0.44 10.12
N ALA A 75 -5.49 -0.05 9.61
CA ALA A 75 -6.79 0.11 10.25
C ALA A 75 -6.82 -0.56 11.62
N GLU A 76 -6.35 -1.80 11.71
CA GLU A 76 -6.30 -2.58 12.95
C GLU A 76 -5.34 -1.96 13.99
N ALA A 77 -4.19 -1.46 13.53
CA ALA A 77 -3.21 -0.79 14.37
C ALA A 77 -3.60 0.65 14.77
N GLY A 78 -4.72 1.18 14.28
CA GLY A 78 -5.14 2.56 14.55
C GLY A 78 -4.23 3.63 13.94
N ALA A 79 -3.51 3.29 12.86
CA ALA A 79 -2.60 4.19 12.14
C ALA A 79 -3.34 5.32 11.41
N PHE A 80 -4.65 5.17 11.22
CA PHE A 80 -5.51 6.25 10.77
C PHE A 80 -6.91 6.14 11.38
N THR A 81 -7.67 7.23 11.28
CA THR A 81 -9.09 7.29 11.61
C THR A 81 -9.89 7.69 10.38
N ARG A 82 -11.19 7.37 10.39
CA ARG A 82 -12.15 7.84 9.40
C ARG A 82 -13.31 8.52 10.11
N ASN A 83 -13.64 9.75 9.72
CA ASN A 83 -14.76 10.48 10.30
C ASN A 83 -16.10 10.12 9.61
N ASP A 84 -17.21 10.67 10.13
CA ASP A 84 -18.56 10.44 9.58
C ASP A 84 -18.75 10.97 8.16
N GLN A 85 -17.92 11.93 7.74
CA GLN A 85 -17.89 12.46 6.37
C GLN A 85 -17.07 11.57 5.42
N GLY A 86 -16.45 10.51 5.95
CA GLY A 86 -15.59 9.58 5.22
C GLY A 86 -14.25 10.15 4.82
N GLN A 87 -13.74 11.12 5.55
CA GLN A 87 -12.36 11.60 5.42
C GLN A 87 -11.45 10.78 6.33
N TYR A 88 -10.24 10.53 5.84
CA TYR A 88 -9.21 9.78 6.56
C TYR A 88 -8.16 10.73 7.13
N ALA A 89 -7.71 10.47 8.35
CA ALA A 89 -6.66 11.22 9.00
C ALA A 89 -5.63 10.27 9.62
N VAL A 90 -4.34 10.50 9.33
CA VAL A 90 -3.23 9.70 9.85
C VAL A 90 -3.01 10.00 11.33
N ASN A 91 -2.78 8.96 12.12
CA ASN A 91 -2.19 9.06 13.45
C ASN A 91 -0.68 8.82 13.31
N MET A 92 0.14 9.86 13.43
CA MET A 92 1.57 9.81 13.10
C MET A 92 2.35 8.76 13.90
N ASP A 93 2.10 8.66 15.21
CA ASP A 93 2.80 7.72 16.08
C ASP A 93 2.38 6.27 15.81
N ALA A 94 1.06 6.05 15.66
CA ALA A 94 0.54 4.73 15.34
C ALA A 94 0.92 4.29 13.92
N MET A 95 0.98 5.21 12.96
CA MET A 95 1.42 4.95 11.58
C MET A 95 2.88 4.52 11.54
N ARG A 96 3.76 5.21 12.29
CA ARG A 96 5.17 4.81 12.40
C ARG A 96 5.29 3.41 12.99
N THR A 97 4.59 3.15 14.09
CA THR A 97 4.60 1.83 14.75
C THR A 97 4.11 0.75 13.80
N ALA A 98 2.94 0.93 13.20
CA ALA A 98 2.35 -0.03 12.27
C ALA A 98 3.23 -0.27 11.03
N MET A 99 3.89 0.76 10.50
CA MET A 99 4.84 0.63 9.40
C MET A 99 6.05 -0.23 9.80
N ASN A 100 6.63 0.00 10.97
CA ASN A 100 7.77 -0.77 11.47
C ASN A 100 7.38 -2.23 11.71
N ASP A 101 6.24 -2.46 12.36
CA ASP A 101 5.77 -3.79 12.72
C ASP A 101 5.43 -4.60 11.45
N LEU A 102 4.66 -4.03 10.51
CA LEU A 102 4.36 -4.70 9.24
C LEU A 102 5.63 -4.98 8.42
N SER A 103 6.60 -4.08 8.45
CA SER A 103 7.90 -4.30 7.79
C SER A 103 8.63 -5.51 8.39
N ALA A 104 8.67 -5.60 9.73
CA ALA A 104 9.29 -6.71 10.44
C ALA A 104 8.58 -8.04 10.18
N ASP A 105 7.24 -8.03 10.20
CA ASP A 105 6.41 -9.20 9.91
C ASP A 105 6.67 -9.74 8.50
N ILE A 106 6.62 -8.86 7.48
CA ILE A 106 6.86 -9.25 6.08
C ILE A 106 8.29 -9.78 5.89
N LEU A 107 9.29 -9.10 6.46
CA LEU A 107 10.69 -9.53 6.37
C LEU A 107 10.92 -10.89 7.04
N THR A 108 10.29 -11.13 8.18
CA THR A 108 10.38 -12.41 8.91
C THR A 108 9.71 -13.53 8.10
N LEU A 109 8.48 -13.31 7.63
CA LEU A 109 7.76 -14.27 6.78
C LEU A 109 8.56 -14.64 5.52
N GLN A 110 9.18 -13.65 4.88
CA GLN A 110 10.05 -13.89 3.72
C GLN A 110 11.33 -14.62 4.09
N GLY A 111 12.01 -14.21 5.16
CA GLY A 111 13.27 -14.79 5.63
C GLY A 111 13.12 -16.27 6.01
N ASP A 112 11.99 -16.61 6.64
CA ASP A 112 11.67 -17.98 7.03
C ASP A 112 11.10 -18.81 5.86
N GLY A 113 10.74 -18.18 4.75
CA GLY A 113 10.01 -18.84 3.66
C GLY A 113 8.67 -19.40 4.13
N ASN A 114 8.02 -18.73 5.08
CA ASN A 114 6.82 -19.20 5.77
C ASN A 114 5.56 -19.04 4.90
N TYR A 115 5.38 -19.97 3.96
CA TYR A 115 4.23 -19.98 3.06
C TYR A 115 2.88 -19.94 3.79
N ALA A 116 2.75 -20.70 4.89
CA ALA A 116 1.50 -20.79 5.64
C ALA A 116 1.12 -19.45 6.29
N GLY A 117 2.09 -18.81 6.97
CA GLY A 117 1.88 -17.49 7.58
C GLY A 117 1.58 -16.41 6.55
N VAL A 118 2.21 -16.47 5.38
CA VAL A 118 1.91 -15.54 4.29
C VAL A 118 0.50 -15.78 3.74
N SER A 119 0.07 -17.03 3.56
CA SER A 119 -1.30 -17.35 3.14
C SER A 119 -2.31 -16.79 4.13
N GLU A 120 -2.11 -17.03 5.43
CA GLU A 120 -2.98 -16.53 6.48
C GLU A 120 -3.06 -15.00 6.50
N LEU A 121 -1.92 -14.31 6.36
CA LEU A 121 -1.88 -12.85 6.25
C LEU A 121 -2.75 -12.34 5.09
N PHE A 122 -2.64 -12.96 3.92
CA PHE A 122 -3.44 -12.57 2.76
C PHE A 122 -4.91 -12.97 2.86
N ASP A 123 -5.23 -14.08 3.49
CA ASP A 123 -6.61 -14.55 3.65
C ASP A 123 -7.38 -13.68 4.65
N THR A 124 -6.68 -13.21 5.69
CA THR A 124 -7.27 -12.36 6.73
C THR A 124 -7.29 -10.88 6.33
N MET A 125 -6.19 -10.36 5.79
CA MET A 125 -6.02 -8.92 5.53
C MET A 125 -6.03 -8.54 4.05
N GLY A 126 -6.07 -9.49 3.12
CA GLY A 126 -6.02 -9.20 1.68
C GLY A 126 -7.35 -8.80 1.03
N ASN A 127 -8.42 -8.64 1.81
CA ASN A 127 -9.78 -8.43 1.30
C ASN A 127 -10.26 -6.97 1.45
N VAL A 128 -11.11 -6.53 0.52
CA VAL A 128 -11.82 -5.24 0.61
C VAL A 128 -13.03 -5.42 1.53
N ASN A 129 -13.06 -4.68 2.65
CA ASN A 129 -14.23 -4.68 3.53
C ASN A 129 -15.37 -3.78 2.98
N PRO A 130 -16.63 -3.95 3.46
CA PRO A 130 -17.75 -3.17 2.94
C PRO A 130 -17.61 -1.65 3.07
N GLN A 131 -16.96 -1.17 4.14
CA GLN A 131 -16.76 0.26 4.37
C GLN A 131 -15.79 0.86 3.35
N LEU A 132 -14.66 0.18 3.10
CA LEU A 132 -13.72 0.59 2.07
C LEU A 132 -14.34 0.50 0.68
N GLN A 133 -15.13 -0.54 0.39
CA GLN A 133 -15.84 -0.65 -0.89
C GLN A 133 -16.74 0.58 -1.14
N ALA A 134 -17.50 1.02 -0.13
CA ALA A 134 -18.33 2.21 -0.23
C ALA A 134 -17.50 3.50 -0.50
N ASP A 135 -16.31 3.61 0.09
CA ASP A 135 -15.41 4.73 -0.18
C ASP A 135 -14.83 4.69 -1.60
N LEU A 136 -14.49 3.51 -2.13
CA LEU A 136 -14.06 3.33 -3.51
C LEU A 136 -15.19 3.64 -4.52
N ASP A 137 -16.42 3.26 -4.19
CA ASP A 137 -17.61 3.55 -4.99
C ASP A 137 -17.87 5.07 -5.05
N ARG A 138 -17.63 5.80 -3.95
CA ARG A 138 -17.71 7.26 -3.92
C ARG A 138 -16.71 7.92 -4.86
N LEU A 139 -15.48 7.40 -4.96
CA LEU A 139 -14.48 7.90 -5.93
C LEU A 139 -14.94 7.68 -7.37
N SER A 140 -15.57 6.53 -7.63
CA SER A 140 -16.12 6.18 -8.94
C SER A 140 -17.32 7.06 -9.32
N ALA A 141 -18.23 7.30 -8.37
CA ALA A 141 -19.37 8.21 -8.54
C ALA A 141 -18.92 9.66 -8.80
N ALA A 142 -17.81 10.08 -8.20
CA ALA A 142 -17.17 11.37 -8.46
C ALA A 142 -16.41 11.43 -9.80
N SER A 143 -16.45 10.37 -10.62
CA SER A 143 -15.76 10.28 -11.91
C SER A 143 -14.25 10.54 -11.83
N ILE A 144 -13.62 10.20 -10.70
CA ILE A 144 -12.17 10.29 -10.58
C ILE A 144 -11.55 9.18 -11.44
N PRO A 145 -10.62 9.47 -12.37
CA PRO A 145 -9.96 8.43 -13.17
C PRO A 145 -9.13 7.47 -12.30
N VAL A 146 -9.02 6.19 -12.70
CA VAL A 146 -8.20 5.20 -11.99
C VAL A 146 -6.71 5.40 -12.32
N ASP A 147 -6.43 5.58 -13.60
CA ASP A 147 -5.08 5.72 -14.13
C ASP A 147 -5.12 6.50 -15.45
N ILE A 148 -3.96 6.68 -16.07
CA ILE A 148 -3.77 7.45 -17.29
C ILE A 148 -3.56 6.55 -18.51
N THR A 149 -4.07 7.01 -19.66
CA THR A 149 -3.77 6.42 -20.96
C THR A 149 -2.87 7.37 -21.74
N PHE A 150 -1.63 6.96 -22.01
CA PHE A 150 -0.71 7.76 -22.80
C PHE A 150 -1.09 7.74 -24.29
N THR A 151 -1.23 8.92 -24.89
CA THR A 151 -1.30 9.07 -26.34
C THR A 151 0.12 9.14 -26.90
N GLN A 152 0.63 8.00 -27.38
CA GLN A 152 2.04 7.84 -27.73
C GLN A 152 2.26 6.98 -28.99
N GLY A 153 3.48 7.01 -29.53
CA GLY A 153 3.90 6.24 -30.70
C GLY A 153 4.19 7.10 -31.92
N LYS A 154 4.86 6.51 -32.92
CA LYS A 154 5.31 7.22 -34.13
C LYS A 154 4.18 7.99 -34.84
N LYS A 155 2.98 7.40 -34.93
CA LYS A 155 1.80 8.05 -35.52
C LYS A 155 1.42 9.36 -34.83
N VAL A 156 1.60 9.46 -33.51
CA VAL A 156 1.35 10.70 -32.75
C VAL A 156 2.37 11.78 -33.10
N LEU A 157 3.58 11.37 -33.47
CA LEU A 157 4.67 12.24 -33.93
C LEU A 157 4.65 12.50 -35.45
N GLY A 158 3.65 11.98 -36.19
CA GLY A 158 3.59 12.07 -37.66
C GLY A 158 4.66 11.24 -38.39
N LEU A 159 5.21 10.23 -37.72
CA LEU A 159 6.24 9.32 -38.27
C LEU A 159 5.62 7.96 -38.64
N GLU A 160 6.17 7.31 -39.67
CA GLU A 160 5.89 5.90 -40.00
C GLU A 160 6.77 4.92 -39.22
#